data_AF-A0A0Q9WR55-F1
#
_entry.id   AF-A0A0Q9WR55-F1
#
_cell.length_a   1.000
_cell.length_b   1.000
_cell.length_c   1.000
_cell.angle_alpha   90.00
_cell.angle_beta   90.00
_cell.angle_gamma   90.00
#
_symmetry.space_group_name_H-M   'P 1'
#
loop_
_entity.id
_entity.type
_entity.pdbx_description
1 polymer ?
#
loop_
_entity_poly.entity_id
_entity_poly.type
_entity_poly.pdbx_seq_one_letter_code
_entity_poly.pdbx_strand_id
1 'polypeptide(L)'
;MMLARICKFFLTLVASREFLELDGDIVCQLLAMHNVGVNNEIEIFMSALRWLAHSWPERQPHMVKLMHCVRFGLLPPLFLRFLQNEQQTKVLQCISQNAEVQEMINKAFVYASTELFGCDLKKRLSFRLPDCDLPEQRKWIYDKECSYHHESNFMHRQFFTYAEFLKYLKSLQEKGPNYWQQLPVLRDIRGAV
;
A
#
# COMPACT_ATOMS: atom_id res chain seq x y z
N MET A 1 -4.73 20.72 11.17
CA MET A 1 -6.02 21.06 10.54
C MET A 1 -5.99 21.22 9.01
N MET A 2 -4.92 20.88 8.27
CA MET A 2 -4.98 20.62 6.81
C MET A 2 -4.43 19.24 6.41
N LEU A 3 -3.35 18.79 7.06
CA LEU A 3 -2.77 17.46 6.84
C LEU A 3 -3.78 16.31 7.01
N ALA A 4 -4.64 16.35 8.04
CA ALA A 4 -5.68 15.34 8.28
C ALA A 4 -6.76 15.28 7.18
N ARG A 5 -6.96 16.37 6.42
CA ARG A 5 -7.91 16.42 5.29
C ARG A 5 -7.34 15.65 4.09
N ILE A 6 -6.05 15.84 3.81
CA ILE A 6 -5.34 15.11 2.73
C ILE A 6 -5.24 13.62 3.07
N CYS A 7 -4.98 13.26 4.34
CA CYS A 7 -4.92 11.85 4.77
C CYS A 7 -6.19 11.09 4.35
N LYS A 8 -7.35 11.63 4.74
CA LYS A 8 -8.63 10.93 4.58
C LYS A 8 -9.21 11.03 3.16
N PHE A 9 -8.77 12.02 2.38
CA PHE A 9 -9.23 12.20 1.00
C PHE A 9 -8.51 11.32 0.00
N PHE A 10 -7.36 10.72 0.36
CA PHE A 10 -6.55 9.95 -0.58
C PHE A 10 -7.35 8.85 -1.30
N LEU A 11 -8.04 7.96 -0.60
CA LEU A 11 -8.81 6.88 -1.24
C LEU A 11 -10.02 7.41 -2.03
N THR A 12 -10.62 8.52 -1.60
CA THR A 12 -11.66 9.20 -2.38
C THR A 12 -11.11 9.77 -3.69
N LEU A 13 -9.91 10.36 -3.65
CA LEU A 13 -9.19 10.81 -4.84
C LEU A 13 -8.83 9.62 -5.73
N VAL A 14 -8.28 8.54 -5.19
CA VAL A 14 -7.96 7.32 -5.95
C VAL A 14 -9.21 6.73 -6.61
N ALA A 15 -10.38 6.82 -5.99
CA ALA A 15 -11.62 6.36 -6.61
C ALA A 15 -12.00 7.20 -7.85
N SER A 16 -11.70 8.50 -7.82
CA SER A 16 -12.07 9.49 -8.83
C SER A 16 -11.41 9.26 -10.20
N ARG A 17 -11.90 9.97 -11.22
CA ARG A 17 -11.30 9.95 -12.58
C ARG A 17 -10.11 10.89 -12.66
N GLU A 18 -10.15 11.97 -11.89
CA GLU A 18 -9.13 12.98 -11.75
C GLU A 18 -7.79 12.33 -11.39
N PHE A 19 -7.79 11.36 -10.47
CA PHE A 19 -6.57 10.60 -10.15
C PHE A 19 -5.96 9.85 -11.34
N LEU A 20 -6.79 9.32 -12.25
CA LEU A 20 -6.32 8.60 -13.44
C LEU A 20 -5.68 9.53 -14.47
N GLU A 21 -6.09 10.79 -14.49
CA GLU A 21 -5.61 11.83 -15.40
C GLU A 21 -4.38 12.57 -14.87
N LEU A 22 -3.98 12.35 -13.61
CA LEU A 22 -2.79 12.96 -13.02
C LEU A 22 -1.49 12.47 -13.68
N ASP A 23 -0.50 13.37 -13.72
CA ASP A 23 0.87 13.08 -14.14
C ASP A 23 1.57 12.09 -13.20
N GLY A 24 2.45 11.27 -13.77
CA GLY A 24 3.16 10.22 -13.03
C GLY A 24 3.99 10.75 -11.86
N ASP A 25 4.59 11.94 -12.00
CA ASP A 25 5.37 12.57 -10.93
C ASP A 25 4.50 13.00 -9.74
N ILE A 26 3.31 13.55 -10.01
CA ILE A 26 2.34 13.94 -8.98
C ILE A 26 1.85 12.69 -8.25
N VAL A 27 1.56 11.62 -8.99
CA VAL A 27 1.13 10.34 -8.41
C VAL A 27 2.24 9.76 -7.53
N CYS A 28 3.50 9.78 -7.96
CA CYS A 28 4.63 9.34 -7.14
C CYS A 28 4.71 10.14 -5.83
N GLN A 29 4.60 11.47 -5.90
CA GLN A 29 4.61 12.31 -4.71
C GLN A 29 3.45 11.96 -3.76
N LEU A 30 2.24 11.80 -4.29
CA LEU A 30 1.06 11.41 -3.51
C LEU A 30 1.25 10.04 -2.82
N LEU A 31 1.77 9.03 -3.53
CA LEU A 31 2.00 7.70 -2.97
C LEU A 31 3.15 7.69 -1.94
N ALA A 32 4.16 8.55 -2.10
CA ALA A 32 5.28 8.64 -1.17
C ALA A 32 4.93 9.33 0.17
N MET A 33 3.82 10.07 0.24
CA MET A 33 3.43 10.84 1.43
C MET A 33 3.15 9.98 2.67
N HIS A 34 3.90 10.21 3.75
CA HIS A 34 3.76 9.50 5.04
C HIS A 34 2.37 9.68 5.68
N ASN A 35 1.75 10.83 5.45
CA ASN A 35 0.45 11.18 6.00
C ASN A 35 -0.71 10.70 5.12
N VAL A 36 -0.52 9.81 4.15
CA VAL A 36 -1.67 9.24 3.45
C VAL A 36 -2.49 8.37 4.41
N GLY A 37 -3.81 8.54 4.41
CA GLY A 37 -4.75 7.74 5.20
C GLY A 37 -5.12 6.49 4.44
N VAL A 38 -4.52 5.36 4.82
CA VAL A 38 -4.82 4.03 4.28
C VAL A 38 -5.00 3.05 5.42
N ASN A 39 -5.76 1.99 5.20
CA ASN A 39 -5.83 0.88 6.15
C ASN A 39 -4.67 -0.11 5.95
N ASN A 40 -4.11 -0.24 4.76
CA ASN A 40 -2.98 -1.15 4.52
C ASN A 40 -2.09 -0.63 3.38
N GLU A 41 -0.79 -0.94 3.40
CA GLU A 41 0.11 -0.59 2.29
C GLU A 41 -0.29 -1.29 0.97
N ILE A 42 -1.08 -2.39 1.04
CA ILE A 42 -1.73 -2.99 -0.14
C ILE A 42 -2.59 -1.95 -0.87
N GLU A 43 -3.27 -1.03 -0.17
CA GLU A 43 -4.07 0.01 -0.84
C GLU A 43 -3.20 0.98 -1.64
N ILE A 44 -1.99 1.29 -1.17
CA ILE A 44 -1.02 2.12 -1.91
C ILE A 44 -0.57 1.38 -3.17
N PHE A 45 -0.24 0.08 -3.05
CA PHE A 45 0.10 -0.77 -4.18
C PHE A 45 -1.04 -0.84 -5.22
N MET A 46 -2.27 -1.10 -4.77
CA MET A 46 -3.44 -1.19 -5.65
C MET A 46 -3.79 0.16 -6.28
N SER A 47 -3.51 1.28 -5.61
CA SER A 47 -3.64 2.63 -6.17
C SER A 47 -2.65 2.87 -7.31
N ALA A 48 -1.38 2.47 -7.12
CA ALA A 48 -0.35 2.54 -8.16
C ALA A 48 -0.72 1.65 -9.36
N LEU A 49 -1.19 0.42 -9.10
CA LEU A 49 -1.67 -0.50 -10.12
C LEU A 49 -2.84 0.10 -10.91
N ARG A 50 -3.82 0.71 -10.23
CA ARG A 50 -4.98 1.33 -10.88
C ARG A 50 -4.57 2.44 -11.85
N TRP A 51 -3.60 3.28 -11.45
CA TRP A 51 -3.09 4.34 -12.32
C TRP A 51 -2.29 3.79 -13.51
N LEU A 52 -1.44 2.79 -13.30
CA LEU A 52 -0.69 2.13 -14.37
C LEU A 52 -1.60 1.44 -15.38
N ALA A 53 -2.65 0.77 -14.89
CA ALA A 53 -3.58 0.02 -15.72
C ALA A 53 -4.46 0.89 -16.62
N HIS A 54 -4.62 2.18 -16.31
CA HIS A 54 -5.48 3.08 -17.08
C HIS A 54 -4.94 3.44 -18.46
N SER A 55 -3.62 3.65 -18.58
CA SER A 55 -2.97 3.96 -19.87
C SER A 55 -1.74 3.07 -20.08
N TRP A 56 -1.95 1.76 -19.92
CA TRP A 56 -0.94 0.77 -20.27
C TRP A 56 -0.93 0.56 -21.80
N PRO A 57 0.23 0.54 -22.48
CA PRO A 57 1.61 0.43 -21.98
C PRO A 57 2.37 1.77 -21.82
N GLU A 58 1.78 2.91 -22.18
CA GLU A 58 2.45 4.22 -22.17
C GLU A 58 3.05 4.59 -20.80
N ARG A 59 2.42 4.12 -19.72
CA ARG A 59 2.85 4.37 -18.33
C ARG A 59 3.88 3.37 -17.79
N GLN A 60 4.29 2.36 -18.57
CA GLN A 60 5.30 1.38 -18.17
C GLN A 60 6.62 2.00 -17.65
N PRO A 61 7.16 3.11 -18.22
CA PRO A 61 8.39 3.72 -17.70
C PRO A 61 8.27 4.24 -16.26
N HIS A 62 7.07 4.59 -15.80
CA HIS A 62 6.83 5.09 -14.44
C HIS A 62 6.66 3.97 -13.41
N MET A 63 6.56 2.71 -13.87
CA MET A 63 6.26 1.55 -13.02
C MET A 63 7.24 1.41 -11.85
N VAL A 64 8.55 1.37 -12.13
CA VAL A 64 9.58 1.18 -11.11
C VAL A 64 9.55 2.33 -10.10
N LYS A 65 9.43 3.57 -10.59
CA LYS A 65 9.35 4.77 -9.75
C LYS A 65 8.15 4.74 -8.81
N LEU A 66 6.98 4.29 -9.29
CA LEU A 66 5.78 4.14 -8.46
C LEU A 66 5.95 3.02 -7.42
N MET A 67 6.57 1.90 -7.79
CA MET A 67 6.82 0.80 -6.85
C MET A 67 7.79 1.22 -5.73
N HIS A 68 8.76 2.10 -6.00
CA HIS A 68 9.58 2.72 -4.93
C HIS A 68 8.79 3.53 -3.92
N CYS A 69 7.60 4.05 -4.28
CA CYS A 69 6.75 4.77 -3.33
C CYS A 69 5.97 3.83 -2.40
N VAL A 70 5.90 2.53 -2.73
CA VAL A 70 5.24 1.50 -1.93
C VAL A 70 6.24 0.93 -0.92
N ARG A 71 5.85 0.89 0.36
CA ARG A 71 6.68 0.34 1.44
C ARG A 71 6.56 -1.18 1.47
N PHE A 72 7.27 -1.88 0.59
CA PHE A 72 7.20 -3.35 0.49
C PHE A 72 7.44 -4.08 1.82
N GLY A 73 8.30 -3.56 2.70
CA GLY A 73 8.53 -4.12 4.04
C GLY A 73 7.30 -4.11 4.96
N LEU A 74 6.27 -3.29 4.66
CA LEU A 74 5.00 -3.26 5.39
C LEU A 74 3.88 -4.05 4.70
N LEU A 75 4.15 -4.68 3.55
CA LEU A 75 3.19 -5.54 2.88
C LEU A 75 3.11 -6.91 3.58
N PRO A 76 1.92 -7.51 3.70
CA PRO A 76 1.78 -8.86 4.27
C PRO A 76 2.59 -9.90 3.47
N PRO A 77 3.27 -10.86 4.12
CA PRO A 77 4.08 -11.88 3.44
C PRO A 77 3.31 -12.72 2.42
N LEU A 78 2.03 -12.99 2.67
CA LEU A 78 1.18 -13.69 1.70
C LEU A 78 0.92 -12.85 0.44
N PHE A 79 0.81 -11.53 0.58
CA PHE A 79 0.66 -10.66 -0.57
C PHE A 79 1.94 -10.61 -1.40
N LEU A 80 3.11 -10.55 -0.74
CA LEU A 80 4.40 -10.66 -1.43
C LEU A 80 4.53 -11.99 -2.19
N ARG A 81 4.10 -13.11 -1.58
CA ARG A 81 4.09 -14.42 -2.25
C ARG A 81 3.11 -14.46 -3.41
N PHE A 82 1.95 -13.83 -3.25
CA PHE A 82 0.98 -13.69 -4.32
C PHE A 82 1.58 -12.96 -5.53
N LEU A 83 2.36 -11.88 -5.32
CA LEU A 83 3.02 -11.15 -6.40
C LEU A 83 4.05 -11.99 -7.17
N GLN A 84 4.68 -12.98 -6.53
CA GLN A 84 5.65 -13.87 -7.19
C GLN A 84 5.02 -14.94 -8.08
N ASN A 85 3.72 -15.20 -7.92
CA ASN A 85 3.01 -16.17 -8.75
C ASN A 85 2.62 -15.58 -10.11
N GLU A 86 2.10 -16.44 -10.99
CA GLU A 86 1.53 -16.00 -12.27
C GLU A 86 0.33 -15.06 -12.05
N GLN A 87 0.37 -13.90 -12.71
CA GLN A 87 -0.61 -12.84 -12.53
C GLN A 87 -1.66 -12.88 -13.63
N GLN A 88 -2.90 -12.55 -13.26
CA GLN A 88 -4.03 -12.56 -14.20
C GLN A 88 -3.99 -11.41 -15.22
N THR A 89 -3.33 -10.29 -14.89
CA THR A 89 -3.27 -9.12 -15.76
C THR A 89 -1.85 -8.86 -16.24
N LYS A 90 -1.70 -8.40 -17.48
CA LYS A 90 -0.40 -8.05 -18.08
C LYS A 90 0.34 -6.99 -17.25
N VAL A 91 -0.37 -6.02 -16.68
CA VAL A 91 0.22 -4.95 -15.87
C VAL A 91 0.83 -5.52 -14.59
N LEU A 92 0.08 -6.34 -13.85
CA LEU A 92 0.61 -7.02 -12.65
C LEU A 92 1.75 -7.95 -12.99
N GLN A 93 1.66 -8.67 -14.11
CA GLN A 93 2.71 -9.55 -14.59
C GLN A 93 4.01 -8.78 -14.91
N CYS A 94 3.91 -7.62 -15.57
CA CYS A 94 5.07 -6.77 -15.82
C CYS A 94 5.68 -6.19 -14.54
N ILE A 95 4.84 -5.79 -13.58
CA ILE A 95 5.31 -5.34 -12.26
C ILE A 95 6.04 -6.47 -11.54
N SER A 96 5.46 -7.68 -11.50
CA SER A 96 6.07 -8.80 -10.80
C SER A 96 7.30 -9.36 -11.51
N GLN A 97 7.40 -9.31 -12.83
CA GLN A 97 8.57 -9.83 -13.55
C GLN A 97 9.75 -8.86 -13.61
N ASN A 98 9.54 -7.59 -13.21
CA ASN A 98 10.61 -6.61 -13.19
C ASN A 98 11.66 -6.95 -12.13
N ALA A 99 12.94 -6.91 -12.52
CA ALA A 99 14.06 -7.30 -11.64
C ALA A 99 14.18 -6.43 -10.39
N GLU A 100 13.98 -5.12 -10.50
CA GLU A 100 14.07 -4.19 -9.37
C GLU A 100 12.92 -4.41 -8.38
N VAL A 101 11.70 -4.64 -8.88
CA VAL A 101 10.54 -4.99 -8.04
C VAL A 101 10.73 -6.34 -7.35
N GLN A 102 11.29 -7.33 -8.05
CA GLN A 102 11.65 -8.62 -7.43
C GLN A 102 12.68 -8.45 -6.30
N GLU A 103 13.67 -7.57 -6.49
CA GLU A 103 14.62 -7.25 -5.42
C GLU A 103 13.94 -6.62 -4.21
N MET A 104 12.98 -5.71 -4.42
CA MET A 104 12.18 -5.13 -3.33
C MET A 104 11.37 -6.19 -2.57
N ILE A 105 10.72 -7.11 -3.29
CA ILE A 105 9.95 -8.22 -2.70
C ILE A 105 10.87 -9.12 -1.86
N ASN A 106 12.04 -9.47 -2.40
CA ASN A 106 13.00 -10.31 -1.68
C ASN A 106 13.54 -9.63 -0.42
N LYS A 107 13.87 -8.34 -0.48
CA LYS A 107 14.25 -7.54 0.70
C LYS A 107 13.14 -7.51 1.74
N ALA A 108 11.89 -7.36 1.31
CA ALA A 108 10.73 -7.36 2.19
C ALA A 108 10.49 -8.71 2.87
N PHE A 109 10.74 -9.84 2.20
CA PHE A 109 10.69 -11.16 2.82
C PHE A 109 11.75 -11.36 3.90
N VAL A 110 12.98 -10.90 3.63
CA VAL A 110 14.05 -10.90 4.64
C VAL A 110 13.63 -10.06 5.83
N TYR A 111 13.09 -8.86 5.60
CA TYR A 111 12.56 -7.99 6.65
C TYR A 111 11.44 -8.63 7.48
N ALA A 112 10.40 -9.17 6.82
CA ALA A 112 9.28 -9.81 7.51
C ALA A 112 9.73 -11.01 8.35
N SER A 113 10.72 -11.76 7.87
CA SER A 113 11.35 -12.83 8.64
C SER A 113 12.09 -12.26 9.85
N THR A 114 12.82 -11.15 9.68
CA THR A 114 13.58 -10.55 10.78
C THR A 114 12.72 -10.06 11.94
N GLU A 115 11.61 -9.39 11.63
CA GLU A 115 10.62 -8.93 12.61
C GLU A 115 9.94 -10.10 13.34
N LEU A 116 9.56 -11.15 12.60
CA LEU A 116 8.84 -12.30 13.14
C LEU A 116 9.66 -13.11 14.16
N PHE A 117 10.98 -13.23 13.95
CA PHE A 117 11.84 -13.98 14.85
C PHE A 117 12.29 -13.19 16.09
N GLY A 118 11.88 -11.91 16.23
CA GLY A 118 12.29 -11.03 17.34
C GLY A 118 13.81 -10.94 17.53
N CYS A 119 14.56 -11.42 16.54
CA CYS A 119 15.98 -11.50 16.59
C CYS A 119 16.49 -10.19 16.04
N ASP A 120 17.25 -9.47 16.86
CA ASP A 120 18.19 -8.48 16.36
C ASP A 120 19.20 -9.22 15.47
N LEU A 121 18.81 -9.51 14.23
CA LEU A 121 19.56 -10.31 13.28
C LEU A 121 20.88 -9.62 12.91
N LYS A 122 20.95 -8.30 13.10
CA LYS A 122 22.20 -7.52 13.10
C LYS A 122 23.20 -7.99 14.17
N LYS A 123 22.74 -8.55 15.30
CA LYS A 123 23.59 -9.08 16.38
C LYS A 123 23.92 -10.58 16.23
N ARG A 124 23.09 -11.37 15.55
CA ARG A 124 23.26 -12.84 15.46
C ARG A 124 23.89 -13.34 14.15
N LEU A 125 23.86 -12.56 13.08
CA LEU A 125 24.44 -12.95 11.79
C LEU A 125 25.80 -12.28 11.60
N SER A 126 26.79 -13.05 11.14
CA SER A 126 28.13 -12.55 10.80
C SER A 126 28.20 -11.81 9.48
N PHE A 127 27.10 -11.77 8.71
CA PHE A 127 27.00 -11.03 7.45
C PHE A 127 26.24 -9.72 7.65
N ARG A 128 26.68 -8.66 6.95
CA ARG A 128 25.95 -7.38 6.93
C ARG A 128 24.59 -7.62 6.28
N LEU A 129 23.53 -7.48 7.07
CA LEU A 129 22.21 -7.29 6.50
C LEU A 129 22.26 -6.05 5.61
N PRO A 130 21.55 -6.04 4.46
CA PRO A 130 21.33 -4.82 3.71
C PRO A 130 20.84 -3.72 4.66
N ASP A 131 21.23 -2.46 4.43
CA ASP A 131 20.73 -1.31 5.18
C ASP A 131 19.21 -1.17 4.95
N CYS A 132 18.43 -1.96 5.70
CA CYS A 132 16.99 -1.84 5.77
C CYS A 132 16.68 -0.86 6.89
N ASP A 133 16.54 0.42 6.52
CA ASP A 133 15.86 1.38 7.38
C ASP A 133 14.43 0.89 7.61
N LEU A 134 14.00 0.79 8.87
CA LEU A 134 12.65 0.34 9.19
C LEU A 134 11.64 1.32 8.58
N PRO A 135 10.79 0.89 7.63
CA PRO A 135 9.80 1.78 7.05
C PRO A 135 8.77 2.14 8.13
N GLU A 136 8.61 3.44 8.40
CA GLU A 136 7.56 3.92 9.29
C GLU A 136 6.18 3.52 8.76
N GLN A 137 5.24 3.20 9.65
CA GLN A 137 3.85 3.00 9.25
C GLN A 137 3.21 4.33 8.82
N ARG A 138 2.25 4.26 7.89
CA ARG A 138 1.44 5.43 7.49
C ARG A 138 0.37 5.73 8.54
N LYS A 139 -0.41 6.78 8.33
CA LYS A 139 -1.58 7.06 9.20
C LYS A 139 -2.72 6.14 8.82
N TRP A 140 -3.23 5.38 9.78
CA TRP A 140 -4.29 4.41 9.51
C TRP A 140 -5.67 5.04 9.56
N ILE A 141 -6.48 4.79 8.53
CA ILE A 141 -7.92 5.04 8.56
C ILE A 141 -8.65 3.71 8.70
N TYR A 142 -9.79 3.75 9.38
CA TYR A 142 -10.70 2.61 9.48
C TYR A 142 -12.07 3.01 8.95
N ASP A 143 -12.69 2.11 8.20
CA ASP A 143 -14.05 2.25 7.70
C ASP A 143 -14.77 0.93 7.97
N LYS A 144 -15.75 0.95 8.87
CA LYS A 144 -16.57 -0.22 9.23
C LYS A 144 -17.34 -0.78 8.04
N GLU A 145 -17.58 0.05 7.02
CA GLU A 145 -18.33 -0.31 5.82
C GLU A 145 -17.44 -0.99 4.77
N CYS A 146 -16.12 -0.98 4.98
CA CYS A 146 -15.16 -1.68 4.13
C CYS A 146 -14.94 -3.10 4.66
N SER A 147 -15.29 -4.10 3.86
CA SER A 147 -15.25 -5.51 4.28
C SER A 147 -13.85 -6.04 4.61
N TYR A 148 -12.79 -5.35 4.18
CA TYR A 148 -11.40 -5.74 4.43
C TYR A 148 -10.68 -4.81 5.41
N HIS A 149 -11.32 -3.73 5.89
CA HIS A 149 -10.74 -2.91 6.95
C HIS A 149 -10.88 -3.61 8.30
N HIS A 150 -9.81 -3.58 9.09
CA HIS A 150 -9.79 -4.20 10.42
C HIS A 150 -9.24 -3.22 11.46
N GLU A 151 -9.82 -3.22 12.67
CA GLU A 151 -9.48 -2.32 13.80
C GLU A 151 -8.15 -2.69 14.50
N SER A 152 -7.15 -3.18 13.75
CA SER A 152 -5.78 -3.44 14.26
C SER A 152 -5.55 -4.72 15.08
N ASN A 153 -6.45 -5.73 15.12
CA ASN A 153 -6.12 -7.00 15.82
C ASN A 153 -6.68 -8.30 15.24
N PHE A 154 -7.40 -8.28 14.11
CA PHE A 154 -7.92 -9.52 13.50
C PHE A 154 -7.01 -10.03 12.37
N MET A 155 -6.13 -10.95 12.74
CA MET A 155 -5.18 -11.68 11.87
C MET A 155 -5.83 -12.67 10.89
N HIS A 156 -7.07 -12.46 10.43
CA HIS A 156 -7.83 -13.49 9.70
C HIS A 156 -8.05 -13.20 8.21
N ARG A 157 -7.86 -11.96 7.75
CA ARG A 157 -7.69 -11.65 6.32
C ARG A 157 -6.30 -11.09 6.09
N GLN A 158 -5.46 -11.91 5.47
CA GLN A 158 -4.03 -11.59 5.28
C GLN A 158 -3.81 -10.63 4.10
N PHE A 159 -4.73 -10.54 3.14
CA PHE A 159 -4.80 -9.53 2.07
C PHE A 159 -6.18 -9.56 1.38
N PHE A 160 -6.45 -8.59 0.49
CA PHE A 160 -7.67 -8.50 -0.33
C PHE A 160 -7.33 -8.44 -1.83
N THR A 161 -8.33 -8.76 -2.67
CA THR A 161 -8.19 -8.78 -4.13
C THR A 161 -8.41 -7.40 -4.76
N TYR A 162 -7.91 -7.21 -5.98
CA TYR A 162 -8.14 -5.97 -6.73
C TYR A 162 -9.63 -5.67 -6.99
N ALA A 163 -10.46 -6.70 -7.14
CA ALA A 163 -11.91 -6.53 -7.30
C ALA A 163 -12.58 -5.99 -6.02
N GLU A 164 -12.16 -6.47 -4.85
CA GLU A 164 -12.64 -5.97 -3.56
C GLU A 164 -12.22 -4.52 -3.33
N PHE A 165 -10.98 -4.16 -3.73
CA PHE A 165 -10.50 -2.78 -3.71
C PHE A 165 -11.37 -1.85 -4.55
N LEU A 166 -11.63 -2.22 -5.81
CA LEU A 166 -12.48 -1.42 -6.70
C LEU A 166 -13.92 -1.29 -6.18
N LYS A 167 -14.47 -2.35 -5.58
CA LYS A 167 -15.80 -2.31 -4.94
C LYS A 167 -15.83 -1.28 -3.81
N TYR A 168 -14.79 -1.23 -2.98
CA TYR A 168 -14.70 -0.24 -1.91
C TYR A 168 -14.59 1.18 -2.45
N LEU A 169 -13.72 1.42 -3.45
CA LEU A 169 -13.59 2.72 -4.12
C LEU A 169 -14.93 3.20 -4.69
N LYS A 170 -15.71 2.30 -5.31
CA LYS A 170 -17.05 2.61 -5.80
C LYS A 170 -17.99 3.03 -4.66
N SER A 171 -17.96 2.31 -3.53
CA SER A 171 -18.77 2.67 -2.35
C SER A 171 -18.41 4.07 -1.82
N LEU A 172 -17.12 4.45 -1.86
CA LEU A 172 -16.66 5.77 -1.45
C LEU A 172 -17.21 6.87 -2.38
N GLN A 173 -17.32 6.58 -3.68
CA GLN A 173 -17.93 7.52 -4.64
C GLN A 173 -19.44 7.67 -4.41
N GLU A 174 -20.15 6.57 -4.18
CA GLU A 174 -21.60 6.58 -3.95
C GLU A 174 -21.99 7.34 -2.68
N LYS A 175 -21.15 7.29 -1.64
CA LYS A 175 -21.36 8.02 -0.37
C LYS A 175 -20.98 9.51 -0.44
N GLY A 176 -20.34 9.93 -1.53
CA GLY A 176 -20.03 11.32 -1.82
C GLY A 176 -18.70 11.84 -1.24
N PRO A 177 -18.26 13.03 -1.70
CA PRO A 177 -16.90 13.53 -1.49
C PRO A 177 -16.59 13.98 -0.06
N ASN A 178 -17.57 13.99 0.84
CA ASN A 178 -17.40 14.38 2.25
C ASN A 178 -17.46 13.19 3.20
N TYR A 179 -17.71 11.97 2.71
CA TYR A 179 -17.83 10.78 3.56
C TYR A 179 -16.56 10.52 4.39
N TRP A 180 -15.39 10.88 3.85
CA TRP A 180 -14.12 10.81 4.56
C TRP A 180 -14.12 11.55 5.91
N GLN A 181 -14.96 12.58 6.10
CA GLN A 181 -15.03 13.32 7.37
C GLN A 181 -15.44 12.42 8.54
N GLN A 182 -16.25 11.40 8.27
CA GLN A 182 -16.80 10.48 9.25
C GLN A 182 -15.83 9.34 9.60
N LEU A 183 -14.78 9.13 8.80
CA LEU A 183 -13.83 8.04 9.01
C LEU A 183 -12.92 8.33 10.22
N PRO A 184 -12.87 7.45 11.24
CA PRO A 184 -11.91 7.59 12.33
C PRO A 184 -10.48 7.44 11.79
N VAL A 185 -9.58 8.31 12.27
CA VAL A 185 -8.13 8.06 12.14
C VAL A 185 -7.75 7.24 13.34
N LEU A 186 -7.21 6.04 13.11
CA LEU A 186 -6.61 5.26 14.17
C LEU A 186 -5.34 6.02 14.60
N ARG A 187 -5.41 6.70 15.74
CA ARG A 187 -4.20 7.22 16.41
C ARG A 187 -3.50 6.01 17.02
N ASP A 188 -2.16 6.03 17.00
CA ASP A 188 -1.32 5.03 17.66
C ASP A 188 -1.92 4.62 19.01
N ILE A 189 -2.44 3.40 19.08
CA ILE A 189 -2.79 2.74 20.34
C ILE A 189 -1.46 2.27 20.94
N ARG A 190 -0.60 3.22 21.31
CA ARG A 190 0.61 3.02 22.12
C ARG A 190 0.56 3.81 23.43
N GLY A 191 -0.65 4.21 23.85
CA GLY A 191 -0.86 5.09 25.00
C GLY A 191 -2.00 4.69 25.93
N ALA A 192 -2.31 3.39 26.05
CA ALA A 192 -3.14 2.89 27.13
C ALA A 192 -2.45 1.67 27.74
N VAL A 193 -1.63 1.97 28.75
CA VAL A 193 -1.18 1.04 29.79
C VAL A 193 -2.40 0.53 30.55
#